data_AF-A0A4R8QK43-F1
#
_entry.id   AF-A0A4R8QK43-F1
#
_cell.length_a   1.000
_cell.length_b   1.000
_cell.length_c   1.000
_cell.angle_alpha   90.00
_cell.angle_beta   90.00
_cell.angle_gamma   90.00
#
_symmetry.space_group_name_H-M   'P 1'
#
loop_
_entity.id
_entity.type
_entity.pdbx_description
1 polymer ?
#
loop_
_entity_poly.entity_id
_entity_poly.type
_entity_poly.pdbx_seq_one_letter_code
_entity_poly.pdbx_strand_id
1 'polypeptide(L)'
;MSRFSRYDTDEERLPEGMQRVGYDADSQVYTYQDADGSYWEGAPGNQYGQLTQVSAGGRETRNGRRPVMDPAATHMMWETERKNWRQGWQPLLNFFLIIGLFLLLLTWWLYRTPTEELPQCGEQAVPYKISKGDTCWGIAEEHKMSVEDIVKANEMLNCDKLRIGMSICLPSVA
;
A
#
# COMPACT_ATOMS: atom_id res chain seq x y z
N MET A 1 -5.20 6.81 -37.36
CA MET A 1 -3.90 6.52 -38.01
C MET A 1 -3.11 5.68 -37.04
N SER A 2 -3.00 4.37 -37.31
CA SER A 2 -2.24 3.45 -36.47
C SER A 2 -0.77 3.86 -36.48
N ARG A 3 -0.22 4.15 -35.30
CA ARG A 3 1.21 4.38 -35.10
C ARG A 3 1.89 3.02 -35.01
N PHE A 4 1.90 2.25 -36.09
CA PHE A 4 2.82 1.11 -36.18
C PHE A 4 4.20 1.69 -36.42
N SER A 5 5.09 1.57 -35.44
CA SER A 5 6.49 1.79 -35.72
C SER A 5 6.94 0.65 -36.64
N ARG A 6 7.81 0.95 -37.61
CA ARG A 6 8.40 -0.06 -38.51
C ARG A 6 9.16 -1.16 -37.75
N TYR A 7 9.42 -0.94 -36.46
CA TYR A 7 10.19 -1.79 -35.55
C TYR A 7 9.33 -2.63 -34.58
N ASP A 8 8.01 -2.69 -34.80
CA ASP A 8 7.09 -3.53 -34.02
C ASP A 8 6.62 -4.77 -34.81
N THR A 9 7.46 -5.28 -35.71
CA THR A 9 7.14 -6.51 -36.44
C THR A 9 7.59 -7.74 -35.65
N ASP A 10 6.96 -8.88 -35.89
CA ASP A 10 7.25 -10.10 -35.13
C ASP A 10 8.67 -10.61 -35.36
N GLU A 11 9.22 -10.33 -36.54
CA GLU A 11 10.57 -10.71 -36.94
C GLU A 11 11.66 -10.09 -36.05
N GLU A 12 11.40 -8.94 -35.43
CA GLU A 12 12.36 -8.29 -34.52
C GLU A 12 12.22 -8.74 -33.06
N ARG A 13 11.09 -9.36 -32.70
CA ARG A 13 10.77 -9.76 -31.32
C ARG A 13 10.86 -11.26 -31.08
N LEU A 14 10.74 -12.04 -32.14
CA LEU A 14 10.89 -13.49 -32.10
C LEU A 14 12.34 -13.89 -32.38
N PRO A 15 12.78 -15.06 -31.89
CA PRO A 15 14.05 -15.64 -32.29
C PRO A 15 14.16 -15.78 -33.82
N GLU A 16 15.38 -15.68 -34.34
CA GLU A 16 15.62 -15.82 -35.79
C GLU A 16 15.04 -17.13 -36.34
N GLY A 17 14.26 -17.05 -37.42
CA GLY A 17 13.65 -18.21 -38.07
C GLY A 17 12.26 -18.60 -37.53
N MET A 18 11.81 -18.00 -36.44
CA MET A 18 10.50 -18.27 -35.86
C MET A 18 9.43 -17.29 -36.37
N GLN A 19 8.25 -17.80 -36.71
CA GLN A 19 7.13 -17.02 -37.22
C GLN A 19 5.84 -17.34 -36.47
N ARG A 20 4.99 -16.32 -36.27
CA ARG A 20 3.65 -16.53 -35.72
C ARG A 20 2.73 -17.12 -36.79
N VAL A 21 2.11 -18.26 -36.48
CA VAL A 21 1.25 -19.02 -37.41
C VAL A 21 -0.21 -19.10 -36.97
N GLY A 22 -0.53 -18.76 -35.72
CA GLY A 22 -1.90 -18.86 -35.20
C GLY A 22 -2.18 -17.98 -33.98
N TYR A 23 -3.46 -17.71 -33.76
CA TYR A 23 -3.99 -17.11 -32.55
C TYR A 23 -5.32 -17.78 -32.20
N ASP A 24 -5.41 -18.29 -30.97
CA ASP A 24 -6.67 -18.75 -30.39
C ASP A 24 -7.24 -17.65 -29.49
N ALA A 25 -8.41 -17.14 -29.83
CA ALA A 25 -9.06 -16.05 -29.11
C ALA A 25 -9.67 -16.48 -27.78
N ASP A 26 -10.07 -17.75 -27.65
CA ASP A 26 -10.73 -18.24 -26.44
C ASP A 26 -9.72 -18.44 -25.31
N SER A 27 -8.55 -19.00 -25.64
CA SER A 27 -7.43 -19.16 -24.70
C SER A 27 -6.45 -17.98 -24.69
N GLN A 28 -6.59 -17.05 -25.64
CA GLN A 28 -5.66 -15.95 -25.89
C GLN A 28 -4.21 -16.40 -26.10
N VAL A 29 -4.01 -17.57 -26.73
CA VAL A 29 -2.69 -18.17 -26.98
C VAL A 29 -2.26 -17.93 -28.42
N TYR A 30 -0.97 -17.60 -28.59
CA TYR A 30 -0.33 -17.50 -29.90
C TYR A 30 0.49 -18.75 -30.20
N THR A 31 0.37 -19.23 -31.44
CA THR A 31 1.14 -20.36 -31.95
C THR A 31 2.24 -19.87 -32.89
N TYR A 32 3.44 -20.42 -32.73
CA TYR A 32 4.63 -20.11 -33.51
C TYR A 32 5.18 -21.37 -34.16
N GLN A 33 5.79 -21.20 -35.32
CA GLN A 33 6.53 -22.24 -36.01
C GLN A 33 7.97 -21.80 -36.16
N ASP A 34 8.90 -22.70 -35.83
CA ASP A 34 10.33 -22.49 -35.97
C ASP A 34 10.85 -22.95 -37.35
N ALA A 35 12.08 -22.58 -37.71
CA ALA A 35 12.73 -22.96 -38.96
C ALA A 35 12.85 -24.50 -39.13
N ASP A 36 12.96 -25.22 -38.02
CA ASP A 36 12.99 -26.69 -37.98
C ASP A 36 11.60 -27.33 -38.17
N GLY A 37 10.54 -26.52 -38.31
CA GLY A 37 9.15 -26.98 -38.43
C GLY A 37 8.53 -27.39 -37.10
N SER A 38 9.21 -27.14 -35.97
CA SER A 38 8.67 -27.35 -34.63
C SER A 38 7.62 -26.30 -34.29
N TYR A 39 6.61 -26.68 -33.51
CA TYR A 39 5.55 -25.76 -33.06
C TYR A 39 5.72 -25.39 -31.59
N TRP A 40 5.45 -24.12 -31.30
CA TRP A 40 5.60 -23.50 -29.99
C TRP A 40 4.36 -22.68 -29.65
N GLU A 41 4.01 -22.63 -28.36
CA GLU A 41 2.89 -21.83 -27.86
C GLU A 41 3.36 -20.84 -26.78
N GLY A 42 2.79 -19.63 -26.81
CA GLY A 42 3.03 -18.59 -25.82
C GLY A 42 2.08 -18.68 -24.61
N ALA A 43 2.40 -17.96 -23.54
CA ALA A 43 1.50 -17.86 -22.39
C ALA A 43 0.18 -17.13 -22.73
N PRO A 44 -0.97 -17.51 -22.15
CA PRO A 44 -2.26 -16.84 -22.36
C PRO A 44 -2.18 -15.32 -22.17
N GLY A 45 -2.72 -14.56 -23.13
CA GLY A 45 -2.76 -13.10 -23.10
C GLY A 45 -1.42 -12.41 -23.38
N ASN A 46 -0.32 -13.16 -23.56
CA ASN A 46 0.99 -12.62 -23.85
C ASN A 46 1.30 -12.78 -25.35
N GLN A 47 1.43 -11.65 -26.05
CA GLN A 47 1.84 -11.64 -27.45
C GLN A 47 3.31 -12.05 -27.63
N TYR A 48 4.16 -11.79 -26.64
CA TYR A 48 5.57 -12.20 -26.63
C TYR A 48 5.95 -12.62 -25.21
N GLY A 49 6.94 -13.50 -25.05
CA GLY A 49 7.37 -13.98 -23.74
C GLY A 49 7.96 -15.38 -23.80
N GLN A 50 7.74 -16.16 -22.74
CA GLN A 50 8.22 -17.54 -22.68
C GLN A 50 7.40 -18.43 -23.63
N LEU A 51 8.10 -19.11 -24.54
CA LEU A 51 7.52 -20.06 -25.49
C LEU A 51 7.74 -21.49 -25.00
N THR A 52 6.70 -22.31 -25.11
CA THR A 52 6.72 -23.72 -24.73
C THR A 52 6.58 -24.57 -25.98
N GLN A 53 7.49 -25.53 -26.18
CA GLN A 53 7.44 -26.40 -27.34
C GLN A 53 6.28 -27.37 -27.20
N VAL A 54 5.37 -27.36 -28.17
CA VAL A 54 4.20 -28.26 -28.19
C VAL A 54 4.37 -29.42 -29.16
N SER A 55 5.24 -29.27 -30.17
CA SER A 55 5.63 -30.39 -31.03
C SER A 55 7.03 -30.19 -31.62
N ALA A 56 7.83 -31.27 -31.65
CA ALA A 56 9.13 -31.27 -32.32
C ALA A 56 8.94 -31.44 -33.84
N GLY A 57 9.70 -30.69 -34.64
CA GLY A 57 9.69 -30.74 -36.09
C GLY A 57 10.21 -32.08 -36.59
N GLY A 58 9.30 -33.04 -36.77
CA GLY A 58 9.63 -34.36 -37.29
C GLY A 58 9.78 -34.32 -38.80
N ARG A 59 11.00 -34.56 -39.29
CA ARG A 59 11.30 -34.87 -40.69
C ARG A 59 10.25 -35.86 -41.22
N GLU A 60 9.51 -35.41 -42.22
CA GLU A 60 8.44 -36.12 -42.93
C GLU A 60 8.79 -37.61 -43.11
N THR A 61 8.16 -38.49 -42.33
CA THR A 61 8.22 -39.91 -42.64
C THR A 61 7.42 -40.12 -43.91
N ARG A 62 8.08 -40.76 -44.88
CA ARG A 62 7.70 -41.04 -46.27
C ARG A 62 6.42 -41.87 -46.45
N ASN A 63 5.34 -41.51 -45.78
CA ASN A 63 4.06 -42.15 -45.94
C ASN A 63 2.99 -41.12 -45.63
N GLY A 64 2.41 -40.52 -46.66
CA GLY A 64 1.46 -39.39 -46.60
C GLY A 64 0.16 -39.69 -45.86
N ARG A 65 0.24 -39.95 -44.55
CA ARG A 65 -0.85 -39.76 -43.61
C ARG A 65 -0.65 -38.42 -42.95
N ARG A 66 -1.58 -37.51 -43.22
CA ARG A 66 -1.79 -36.31 -42.40
C ARG A 66 -1.80 -36.77 -40.93
N PRO A 67 -1.09 -36.11 -40.00
CA PRO A 67 -1.31 -36.36 -38.59
C PRO A 67 -2.79 -36.04 -38.34
N VAL A 68 -3.58 -37.08 -38.08
CA VAL A 68 -4.94 -36.91 -37.59
C VAL A 68 -4.76 -36.23 -36.24
N MET A 69 -5.24 -34.99 -36.12
CA MET A 69 -5.47 -34.37 -34.82
C MET A 69 -6.41 -35.31 -34.07
N ASP A 70 -5.85 -36.09 -33.15
CA ASP A 70 -6.61 -37.06 -32.37
C ASP A 70 -7.49 -36.26 -31.40
N PRO A 71 -8.83 -36.21 -31.57
CA PRO A 71 -9.70 -35.34 -30.77
C PRO A 71 -9.69 -35.73 -29.29
N ALA A 72 -9.25 -36.97 -28.99
CA ALA A 72 -9.09 -37.49 -27.64
C ALA A 72 -7.85 -36.91 -26.92
N ALA A 73 -6.82 -36.48 -27.66
CA ALA A 73 -5.63 -35.86 -27.08
C ALA A 73 -5.88 -34.39 -26.69
N THR A 74 -6.82 -33.72 -27.37
CA THR A 74 -7.22 -32.33 -27.08
C THR A 74 -8.01 -32.21 -25.77
N HIS A 75 -8.50 -33.33 -25.22
CA HIS A 75 -9.38 -33.33 -24.04
C HIS A 75 -8.67 -33.62 -22.71
N MET A 76 -7.35 -33.83 -22.67
CA MET A 76 -6.62 -34.20 -21.44
C MET A 76 -5.72 -33.10 -20.86
N MET A 77 -5.83 -31.85 -21.31
CA MET A 77 -5.00 -30.75 -20.77
C MET A 77 -5.77 -29.55 -20.22
N TRP A 78 -7.11 -29.61 -20.15
CA TRP A 78 -7.91 -28.51 -19.58
C TRP A 78 -8.44 -28.76 -18.16
N GLU A 79 -8.15 -29.92 -17.55
CA GLU A 79 -8.63 -30.24 -16.18
C GLU A 79 -7.69 -29.78 -15.04
N THR A 80 -6.51 -29.23 -15.32
CA THR A 80 -5.52 -28.91 -14.27
C THR A 80 -4.94 -27.49 -14.33
N GLU A 81 -5.77 -26.47 -14.51
CA GLU A 81 -5.41 -25.13 -14.01
C GLU A 81 -6.60 -24.45 -13.31
N ARG A 82 -7.15 -25.09 -12.28
CA ARG A 82 -7.58 -24.30 -11.11
C ARG A 82 -6.33 -23.75 -10.44
N LYS A 83 -5.69 -22.75 -11.07
CA LYS A 83 -4.64 -21.95 -10.43
C LYS A 83 -5.25 -21.43 -9.15
N ASN A 84 -4.78 -21.94 -8.01
CA ASN A 84 -5.23 -21.53 -6.70
C ASN A 84 -5.14 -20.00 -6.65
N TRP A 85 -6.29 -19.32 -6.55
CA TRP A 85 -6.37 -17.86 -6.48
C TRP A 85 -5.37 -17.26 -5.48
N ARG A 86 -5.03 -18.00 -4.43
CA ARG A 86 -4.02 -17.68 -3.42
C ARG A 86 -2.60 -17.43 -3.95
N GLN A 87 -2.18 -18.03 -5.08
CA GLN A 87 -0.84 -17.81 -5.64
C GLN A 87 -0.67 -16.43 -6.29
N GLY A 88 -1.74 -15.86 -6.86
CA GLY A 88 -1.69 -14.52 -7.45
C GLY A 88 -1.62 -13.38 -6.42
N TRP A 89 -1.98 -13.65 -5.16
CA TRP A 89 -2.00 -12.65 -4.08
C TRP A 89 -0.73 -12.63 -3.23
N GLN A 90 0.19 -13.60 -3.41
CA GLN A 90 1.46 -13.67 -2.70
C GLN A 90 2.33 -12.41 -2.82
N PRO A 91 2.44 -11.72 -3.98
CA PRO A 91 3.24 -10.49 -4.06
C PRO A 91 2.58 -9.28 -3.37
N LEU A 92 1.27 -9.33 -3.10
CA LEU A 92 0.55 -8.22 -2.46
C LEU A 92 0.79 -8.14 -0.94
N LEU A 93 1.29 -9.22 -0.32
CA LEU A 93 1.56 -9.30 1.12
C LEU A 93 2.54 -8.22 1.60
N ASN A 94 3.58 -7.92 0.81
CA ASN A 94 4.56 -6.87 1.14
C ASN A 94 3.91 -5.49 1.15
N PHE A 95 2.96 -5.23 0.25
CA PHE A 95 2.24 -3.96 0.20
C PHE A 95 1.34 -3.77 1.43
N PHE A 96 0.62 -4.80 1.85
CA PHE A 96 -0.22 -4.74 3.06
C PHE A 96 0.62 -4.56 4.34
N LEU A 97 1.79 -5.18 4.44
CA LEU A 97 2.71 -4.96 5.56
C LEU A 97 3.22 -3.52 5.63
N ILE A 98 3.64 -2.95 4.49
CA ILE A 98 4.11 -1.56 4.43
C ILE A 98 2.96 -0.59 4.76
N ILE A 99 1.77 -0.80 4.20
CA ILE A 99 0.58 0.02 4.48
C ILE A 99 0.22 -0.07 5.96
N GLY A 100 0.23 -1.26 6.55
CA GLY A 100 -0.04 -1.46 7.97
C GLY A 100 0.97 -0.74 8.88
N LEU A 101 2.27 -0.88 8.61
CA LEU A 101 3.32 -0.17 9.35
C LEU A 101 3.20 1.35 9.20
N PHE A 102 2.92 1.84 7.99
CA PHE A 102 2.71 3.26 7.72
C PHE A 102 1.50 3.81 8.49
N LEU A 103 0.37 3.10 8.48
CA LEU A 103 -0.81 3.49 9.24
C LEU A 103 -0.55 3.46 10.75
N LEU A 104 0.21 2.49 11.27
CA LEU A 104 0.60 2.45 12.69
C LEU A 104 1.48 3.63 13.08
N LEU A 105 2.45 4.01 12.24
CA LEU A 105 3.30 5.18 12.47
C LEU A 105 2.51 6.48 12.38
N LEU A 106 1.61 6.59 11.39
CA LEU A 106 0.76 7.76 11.19
C LEU A 106 -0.24 7.92 12.31
N THR A 107 -0.87 6.85 12.76
CA THR A 107 -1.77 6.88 13.91
C THR A 107 -1.01 7.20 15.18
N TRP A 108 0.15 6.58 15.44
CA TRP A 108 1.01 6.96 16.56
C TRP A 108 1.44 8.44 16.51
N TRP A 109 1.71 8.97 15.32
CA TRP A 109 2.04 10.37 15.11
C TRP A 109 0.85 11.31 15.35
N LEU A 110 -0.35 10.93 14.91
CA LEU A 110 -1.58 11.71 15.12
C LEU A 110 -2.08 11.65 16.56
N TYR A 111 -1.96 10.51 17.25
CA TYR A 111 -2.39 10.32 18.63
C TYR A 111 -1.37 10.80 19.67
N ARG A 112 -0.30 11.49 19.24
CA ARG A 112 0.60 12.28 20.12
C ARG A 112 -0.02 13.60 20.57
N THR A 113 -1.35 13.70 20.65
CA THR A 113 -1.96 14.83 21.35
C THR A 113 -1.64 14.66 22.84
N PRO A 114 -0.90 15.58 23.48
CA PRO A 114 -0.84 15.59 24.92
C PRO A 114 -2.28 15.74 25.40
N THR A 115 -2.78 14.76 26.15
CA THR A 115 -3.98 14.94 26.96
C THR A 115 -3.74 16.21 27.77
N GLU A 116 -4.58 17.24 27.57
CA GLU A 116 -4.60 18.43 28.41
C GLU A 116 -5.04 17.95 29.81
N GLU A 117 -4.10 17.40 30.56
CA GLU A 117 -4.29 17.07 31.97
C GLU A 117 -4.43 18.41 32.68
N LEU A 118 -5.65 18.72 33.10
CA LEU A 118 -5.91 19.84 33.97
C LEU A 118 -4.97 19.71 35.18
N PRO A 119 -4.38 20.82 35.66
CA PRO A 119 -3.52 20.78 36.83
C PRO A 119 -4.30 20.16 37.97
N GLN A 120 -3.71 19.16 38.62
CA GLN A 120 -4.28 18.57 39.82
C GLN A 120 -4.11 19.56 40.98
N CYS A 121 -5.00 20.54 41.04
CA CYS A 121 -5.22 21.33 42.23
C CYS A 121 -5.93 20.44 43.26
N GLY A 122 -5.55 20.55 44.55
CA GLY A 122 -6.20 19.79 45.62
C GLY A 122 -7.69 20.13 45.74
N GLU A 123 -8.45 19.37 46.54
CA GLU A 123 -9.92 19.51 46.67
C GLU A 123 -10.42 20.93 47.01
N GLN A 124 -9.54 21.79 47.55
CA GLN A 124 -9.83 23.17 47.95
C GLN A 124 -9.23 24.22 47.02
N ALA A 125 -8.81 23.85 45.81
CA ALA A 125 -8.23 24.79 44.86
C ALA A 125 -8.74 24.55 43.43
N VAL A 126 -9.03 25.64 42.73
CA VAL A 126 -9.54 25.63 41.36
C VAL A 126 -8.40 25.93 40.38
N PRO A 127 -8.21 25.13 39.32
CA PRO A 127 -7.22 25.43 38.31
C PRO A 127 -7.64 26.66 37.49
N TYR A 128 -6.74 27.63 37.37
CA TYR A 128 -6.90 28.84 36.58
C TYR A 128 -5.81 28.95 35.51
N LYS A 129 -6.19 29.17 34.25
CA LYS A 129 -5.25 29.29 33.12
C LYS A 129 -4.98 30.76 32.83
N ILE A 130 -3.72 31.16 32.96
CA ILE A 130 -3.28 32.54 32.80
C ILE A 130 -3.47 33.00 31.35
N SER A 131 -4.17 34.11 31.20
CA SER A 131 -4.45 34.82 29.96
C SER A 131 -3.50 36.01 29.74
N LYS A 132 -3.52 36.54 28.52
CA LYS A 132 -2.68 37.69 28.16
C LYS A 132 -3.16 38.93 28.90
N GLY A 133 -2.31 39.48 29.77
CA GLY A 133 -2.59 40.70 30.53
C GLY A 133 -2.86 40.45 32.01
N ASP A 134 -2.95 39.18 32.43
CA ASP A 134 -3.16 38.83 33.82
C ASP A 134 -1.93 39.19 34.68
N THR A 135 -2.21 39.63 35.89
CA THR A 135 -1.21 39.88 36.93
C THR A 135 -1.70 39.20 38.21
N CYS A 136 -0.78 38.80 39.11
CA CYS A 136 -1.18 38.22 40.39
C CYS A 136 -2.13 39.15 41.17
N TRP A 137 -1.89 40.47 41.09
CA TRP A 137 -2.76 41.45 41.72
C TRP A 137 -4.14 41.50 41.07
N GLY A 138 -4.23 41.51 39.73
CA GLY A 138 -5.52 41.50 39.03
C GLY A 138 -6.35 40.25 39.30
N ILE A 139 -5.69 39.08 39.31
CA ILE A 139 -6.34 37.80 39.65
C ILE A 139 -6.82 37.81 41.11
N ALA A 140 -5.98 38.30 42.03
CA ALA A 140 -6.33 38.39 43.45
C ALA A 140 -7.55 39.29 43.68
N GLU A 141 -7.60 40.46 43.04
CA GLU A 141 -8.72 41.41 43.13
C GLU A 141 -10.01 40.82 42.55
N GLU A 142 -9.94 40.19 41.37
CA GLU A 142 -11.09 39.56 40.71
C GLU A 142 -11.69 38.43 41.55
N HIS A 143 -10.83 37.61 42.15
CA HIS A 143 -11.23 36.47 42.97
C HIS A 143 -11.36 36.78 44.47
N LYS A 144 -11.25 38.06 44.86
CA LYS A 144 -11.38 38.55 46.25
C LYS A 144 -10.49 37.82 47.25
N MET A 145 -9.24 37.57 46.88
CA MET A 145 -8.23 36.90 47.72
C MET A 145 -6.96 37.73 47.81
N SER A 146 -6.04 37.36 48.70
CA SER A 146 -4.74 38.04 48.78
C SER A 146 -3.74 37.44 47.78
N VAL A 147 -2.77 38.24 47.34
CA VAL A 147 -1.68 37.75 46.47
C VAL A 147 -0.85 36.70 47.23
N GLU A 148 -0.70 36.88 48.54
CA GLU A 148 -0.02 35.96 49.44
C GLU A 148 -0.68 34.58 49.45
N ASP A 149 -2.01 34.50 49.43
CA ASP A 149 -2.75 33.23 49.39
C ASP A 149 -2.50 32.47 48.08
N ILE A 150 -2.46 33.19 46.95
CA ILE A 150 -2.16 32.61 45.63
C ILE A 150 -0.73 32.08 45.61
N VAL A 151 0.25 32.85 46.10
CA VAL A 151 1.65 32.44 46.15
C VAL A 151 1.84 31.26 47.10
N LYS A 152 1.15 31.25 48.25
CA LYS A 152 1.20 30.14 49.22
C LYS A 152 0.61 28.85 48.66
N ALA A 153 -0.47 28.94 47.88
CA ALA A 153 -1.06 27.80 47.20
C ALA A 153 -0.19 27.25 46.05
N ASN A 154 0.77 28.04 45.56
CA ASN A 154 1.64 27.69 44.44
C ASN A 154 3.09 28.03 44.80
N GLU A 155 3.76 27.19 45.59
CA GLU A 155 5.11 27.48 46.14
C GLU A 155 6.18 27.85 45.09
N MET A 156 6.01 27.44 43.82
CA MET A 156 6.92 27.77 42.71
C MET A 156 6.44 28.93 41.81
N LEU A 157 5.36 29.62 42.17
CA LEU A 157 4.81 30.73 41.40
C LEU A 157 5.64 32.00 41.63
N ASN A 158 6.06 32.61 40.53
CA ASN A 158 6.70 33.93 40.54
C ASN A 158 5.81 34.93 39.79
N CYS A 159 5.25 35.89 40.54
CA CYS A 159 4.34 36.90 40.01
C CYS A 159 4.96 37.85 38.98
N ASP A 160 6.29 38.01 38.97
CA ASP A 160 6.98 38.84 37.98
C ASP A 160 7.25 38.09 36.66
N LYS A 161 7.04 36.75 36.65
CA LYS A 161 7.40 35.87 35.53
C LYS A 161 6.23 34.99 35.08
N LEU A 162 5.01 35.51 35.13
CA LEU A 162 3.83 34.80 34.65
C LEU A 162 3.94 34.53 33.13
N ARG A 163 3.62 33.30 32.73
CA ARG A 163 3.60 32.87 31.31
C ARG A 163 2.18 32.61 30.88
N ILE A 164 1.83 33.10 29.69
CA ILE A 164 0.52 32.87 29.08
C ILE A 164 0.33 31.37 28.84
N GLY A 165 -0.85 30.85 29.19
CA GLY A 165 -1.18 29.43 29.07
C GLY A 165 -0.65 28.55 30.20
N MET A 166 0.11 29.11 31.15
CA MET A 166 0.43 28.44 32.41
C MET A 166 -0.83 28.33 33.25
N SER A 167 -0.99 27.20 33.94
CA SER A 167 -2.10 27.00 34.85
C SER A 167 -1.62 27.03 36.29
N ILE A 168 -2.34 27.75 37.15
CA ILE A 168 -2.07 27.93 38.58
C ILE A 168 -3.29 27.47 39.39
N CYS A 169 -3.09 27.18 40.67
CA CYS A 169 -4.17 26.78 41.57
C CYS A 169 -4.64 27.98 42.41
N LEU A 170 -5.91 28.34 42.31
CA LEU A 170 -6.52 29.38 43.14
C LEU A 170 -7.20 28.73 44.35
N PRO A 171 -6.82 29.06 45.60
CA PRO A 171 -7.50 28.52 46.77
C PRO A 171 -8.96 28.98 46.80
N SER A 172 -9.87 28.04 47.04
CA SER A 172 -11.27 28.32 47.31
C SER A 172 -11.37 29.00 48.67
N VAL A 173 -11.58 30.31 48.70
CA VAL A 173 -11.94 31.04 49.92
C VAL A 173 -13.28 30.49 50.41
N ALA A 174 -13.29 29.82 51.56
CA ALA A 174 -14.50 29.42 52.27
C ALA A 174 -15.09 30.61 53.03
#